data_AF-A0A316R4V0-F1
#
_entry.id   AF-A0A316R4V0-F1
#
_cell.length_a   1.000
_cell.length_b   1.000
_cell.length_c   1.000
_cell.angle_alpha   90.00
_cell.angle_beta   90.00
_cell.angle_gamma   90.00
#
_symmetry.space_group_name_H-M   'P 1'
#
loop_
_entity.id
_entity.type
_entity.pdbx_description
1 polymer ?
#
loop_
_entity_poly.entity_id
_entity_poly.type
_entity_poly.pdbx_seq_one_letter_code
_entity_poly.pdbx_strand_id
1 'polypeptide(L)'
;MLANGVIDEVTYHEKADSIKGQITELRSRRMKIINDDDEETCIEQLRQLRKIIEESPDYLDEMDTVLFREIVKLIYAEEDGALSFVIKGDLELKVYVGGENDEQND
;
A
#
# COMPACT_ATOMS: atom_id res chain seq x y z
N MET A 1 11.24 16.08 57.26
CA MET A 1 9.86 15.71 56.87
C MET A 1 9.67 16.19 55.44
N LEU A 2 9.60 15.27 54.47
CA LEU A 2 9.28 15.61 53.08
C LEU A 2 7.81 16.04 53.02
N ALA A 3 7.54 17.20 52.44
CA ALA A 3 6.19 17.75 52.33
C ALA A 3 5.32 16.79 51.49
N ASN A 4 4.23 16.31 52.08
CA ASN A 4 3.26 15.43 51.44
C ASN A 4 2.79 16.03 50.10
N GLY A 5 3.21 15.41 48.99
CA GLY A 5 2.66 15.70 47.67
C GLY A 5 3.64 16.22 46.62
N VAL A 6 4.90 16.50 46.96
CA VAL A 6 5.90 16.95 45.97
C VAL A 6 6.84 15.79 45.65
N ILE A 7 6.76 15.30 44.41
CA ILE A 7 7.71 14.32 43.87
C ILE A 7 9.03 15.06 43.58
N ASP A 8 10.16 14.51 44.04
CA ASP A 8 11.48 15.03 43.72
C ASP A 8 11.75 14.96 42.22
N GLU A 9 12.46 15.96 41.68
CA GLU A 9 12.70 16.13 40.24
C GLU A 9 13.33 14.87 39.62
N VAL A 10 14.26 14.24 40.35
CA VAL A 10 14.90 12.99 39.91
C VAL A 10 13.88 11.87 39.76
N THR A 11 13.02 11.68 40.76
CA THR A 11 11.97 10.65 40.72
C THR A 11 10.91 10.93 39.64
N TYR A 12 10.62 12.20 39.34
CA TYR A 12 9.74 12.57 38.25
C TYR A 12 10.35 12.19 36.89
N HIS A 13 11.62 12.53 36.66
CA HIS A 13 12.32 12.18 35.42
C HIS A 13 12.43 10.67 35.22
N GLU A 14 12.78 9.91 36.26
CA GLU A 14 12.83 8.45 36.20
C GLU A 14 11.50 7.83 35.79
N LYS A 15 10.40 8.29 36.39
CA LYS A 15 9.05 7.81 36.03
C LYS A 15 8.64 8.24 34.62
N ALA A 16 8.94 9.47 34.24
CA ALA A 16 8.64 9.99 32.91
C ALA A 16 9.40 9.22 31.83
N ASP A 17 10.66 8.90 32.06
CA ASP A 17 11.48 8.16 31.10
C ASP A 17 11.09 6.69 31.03
N SER A 18 10.70 6.07 32.14
CA SER A 18 10.09 4.75 32.15
C SER A 18 8.82 4.70 31.29
N ILE A 19 7.92 5.68 31.45
CA ILE A 19 6.68 5.79 30.66
C ILE A 19 7.00 6.03 29.18
N LYS A 20 7.94 6.91 28.85
CA LYS A 20 8.39 7.12 27.46
C LYS A 20 8.95 5.85 26.84
N GLY A 21 9.72 5.07 27.60
CA GLY A 21 10.24 3.76 27.19
C GLY A 21 9.12 2.80 26.82
N GLN A 22 8.13 2.64 27.70
CA GLN A 22 6.95 1.81 27.46
C GLN A 22 6.15 2.26 26.24
N ILE A 23 5.93 3.58 26.07
CA ILE A 23 5.23 4.13 24.90
C ILE A 23 6.02 3.83 23.61
N THR A 24 7.34 3.93 23.65
CA THR A 24 8.20 3.66 22.48
C THR A 24 8.17 2.18 22.11
N GLU A 25 8.22 1.29 23.10
CA GLU A 25 8.10 -0.15 22.88
C GLU A 25 6.73 -0.52 22.29
N LEU A 26 5.64 0.02 22.83
CA LEU A 26 4.28 -0.21 22.32
C LEU A 26 4.10 0.33 20.90
N ARG A 27 4.68 1.49 20.57
CA ARG A 27 4.67 2.02 19.20
C ARG A 27 5.45 1.13 18.24
N SER A 28 6.61 0.64 18.64
CA SER A 28 7.42 -0.28 17.84
C SER A 28 6.67 -1.59 17.58
N ARG A 29 6.02 -2.16 18.61
CA ARG A 29 5.20 -3.37 18.48
C ARG A 29 4.00 -3.16 17.57
N ARG A 30 3.30 -2.01 17.70
CA ARG A 30 2.19 -1.65 16.82
C ARG A 30 2.66 -1.53 15.37
N MET A 31 3.80 -0.88 15.12
CA MET A 31 4.33 -0.71 13.77
C MET A 31 4.67 -2.05 13.12
N LYS A 32 5.25 -2.99 13.88
CA LYS A 32 5.52 -4.35 13.38
C LYS A 32 4.24 -5.07 12.97
N ILE A 33 3.20 -5.02 13.80
CA ILE A 33 1.91 -5.67 13.48
C ILE A 33 1.28 -5.06 12.24
N ILE A 34 1.30 -3.73 12.10
CA ILE A 34 0.75 -3.04 10.91
C ILE A 34 1.52 -3.44 9.64
N ASN A 35 2.86 -3.47 9.71
CA ASN A 35 3.67 -3.83 8.55
C ASN A 35 3.49 -5.31 8.15
N ASP A 36 3.39 -6.21 9.14
CA ASP A 36 3.15 -7.63 8.88
C ASP A 36 1.75 -7.84 8.25
N ASP A 37 0.72 -7.09 8.69
CA ASP A 37 -0.62 -7.08 8.08
C ASP A 37 -0.59 -6.56 6.63
N ASP A 38 0.18 -5.52 6.33
CA ASP A 38 0.24 -4.92 4.99
C ASP A 38 0.87 -5.88 3.96
N GLU A 39 1.94 -6.59 4.32
CA GLU A 39 2.59 -7.60 3.47
C GLU A 39 1.68 -8.82 3.24
N GLU A 40 1.03 -9.32 4.30
CA GLU A 40 0.07 -10.43 4.20
C GLU A 40 -1.15 -10.03 3.33
N THR A 41 -1.64 -8.81 3.50
CA THR A 41 -2.73 -8.24 2.70
C THR A 41 -2.35 -8.13 1.22
N CYS A 42 -1.12 -7.75 0.88
CA CYS A 42 -0.66 -7.70 -0.50
C CYS A 42 -0.66 -9.09 -1.16
N ILE A 43 -0.13 -10.11 -0.45
CA ILE A 43 -0.11 -11.48 -0.94
C ILE A 43 -1.53 -12.02 -1.15
N GLU A 44 -2.46 -11.72 -0.24
CA GLU A 44 -3.87 -12.09 -0.40
C GLU A 44 -4.52 -11.41 -1.61
N GLN A 45 -4.25 -10.12 -1.84
CA GLN A 45 -4.77 -9.40 -3.01
C GLN A 45 -4.25 -10.00 -4.33
N LEU A 46 -2.98 -10.41 -4.37
CA LEU A 46 -2.41 -11.09 -5.54
C LEU A 46 -3.02 -12.48 -5.76
N ARG A 47 -3.31 -13.24 -4.68
CA ARG A 47 -4.02 -14.52 -4.79
C ARG A 47 -5.44 -14.33 -5.32
N GLN A 48 -6.15 -13.29 -4.87
CA GLN A 48 -7.47 -12.94 -5.38
C GLN A 48 -7.41 -12.53 -6.85
N LEU A 49 -6.42 -11.71 -7.24
CA LEU A 49 -6.20 -11.33 -8.63
C LEU A 49 -5.98 -12.55 -9.52
N ARG A 50 -5.12 -13.49 -9.09
CA ARG A 50 -4.91 -14.76 -9.81
C ARG A 50 -6.22 -15.52 -10.01
N LYS A 51 -7.04 -15.63 -8.95
CA LYS A 51 -8.33 -16.31 -9.02
C LYS A 51 -9.28 -15.65 -10.02
N ILE A 52 -9.35 -14.32 -10.02
CA ILE A 52 -10.16 -13.55 -10.97
C ILE A 52 -9.72 -13.84 -12.42
N ILE A 53 -8.40 -13.88 -12.67
CA ILE A 53 -7.86 -14.20 -13.99
C ILE A 53 -8.17 -15.66 -14.39
N GLU A 54 -8.04 -16.61 -13.46
CA GLU A 54 -8.36 -18.04 -13.71
C GLU A 54 -9.85 -18.30 -13.94
N GLU A 55 -10.73 -17.51 -13.32
CA GLU A 55 -12.20 -17.59 -13.51
C GLU A 55 -12.65 -16.80 -14.75
N SER A 56 -11.81 -15.91 -15.27
CA SER A 56 -12.08 -15.16 -16.49
C SER A 56 -11.88 -16.02 -17.75
N PRO A 57 -12.56 -15.70 -18.86
CA PRO A 57 -12.35 -16.38 -20.14
C PRO A 57 -10.89 -16.27 -20.60
N ASP A 58 -10.38 -17.29 -21.29
CA ASP A 58 -9.02 -17.31 -21.85
C ASP A 58 -8.74 -16.12 -22.80
N TYR A 59 -9.78 -15.57 -23.41
CA TYR A 59 -9.73 -14.38 -24.25
C TYR A 59 -11.01 -13.54 -24.08
N LEU A 60 -10.84 -12.23 -24.15
CA LEU A 60 -11.94 -11.27 -24.14
C LEU A 60 -12.12 -10.72 -25.55
N ASP A 61 -13.27 -11.00 -26.16
CA ASP A 61 -13.64 -10.45 -27.48
C ASP A 61 -14.05 -8.97 -27.39
N GLU A 62 -14.53 -8.55 -26.22
CA GLU A 62 -14.93 -7.18 -25.91
C GLU A 62 -14.45 -6.77 -24.52
N MET A 63 -14.38 -5.46 -24.27
CA MET A 63 -13.94 -4.95 -22.97
C MET A 63 -15.00 -5.23 -21.89
N ASP A 64 -14.70 -6.18 -21.01
CA ASP A 64 -15.49 -6.43 -19.81
C ASP A 64 -15.20 -5.36 -18.75
N THR A 65 -16.11 -4.39 -18.66
CA THR A 65 -16.00 -3.29 -17.68
C THR A 65 -16.12 -3.74 -16.22
N VAL A 66 -16.79 -4.86 -15.96
CA VAL A 66 -16.94 -5.42 -14.60
C VAL A 66 -15.62 -6.04 -14.19
N LEU A 67 -15.05 -6.90 -15.03
CA LEU A 67 -13.75 -7.52 -14.81
C LEU A 67 -12.64 -6.46 -14.70
N PHE A 68 -12.65 -5.47 -15.59
CA PHE A 68 -11.69 -4.38 -15.57
C PHE A 68 -11.73 -3.59 -14.25
N ARG A 69 -12.93 -3.27 -13.76
CA ARG A 69 -13.10 -2.57 -12.47
C ARG A 69 -12.71 -3.44 -11.27
N GLU A 70 -12.80 -4.76 -11.40
CA GLU A 70 -12.38 -5.68 -10.35
C GLU A 70 -10.86 -5.83 -10.27
N ILE A 71 -10.17 -5.70 -11.40
CA ILE A 71 -8.71 -5.80 -11.52
C ILE A 71 -8.05 -4.46 -11.20
N VAL A 72 -8.49 -3.38 -11.85
CA VAL A 72 -7.84 -2.06 -11.82
C VAL A 72 -8.40 -1.23 -10.66
N LYS A 73 -7.51 -0.81 -9.77
CA LYS A 73 -7.79 0.04 -8.60
C LYS A 73 -7.83 1.51 -8.96
N LEU A 74 -6.86 1.98 -9.74
CA LEU A 74 -6.77 3.38 -10.17
C LEU A 74 -5.97 3.51 -11.46
N ILE A 75 -6.21 4.61 -12.17
CA ILE A 75 -5.50 4.96 -13.40
C ILE A 75 -5.08 6.42 -13.28
N TYR A 76 -3.82 6.72 -13.61
CA TYR A 76 -3.34 8.10 -13.72
C TYR A 76 -2.53 8.29 -15.00
N ALA A 77 -2.54 9.53 -15.50
CA ALA A 77 -1.69 9.95 -16.59
C ALA A 77 -0.34 10.42 -16.02
N GLU A 78 0.74 9.95 -16.64
CA GLU A 78 2.09 10.40 -16.36
C GLU A 78 2.46 11.63 -17.21
N GLU A 79 3.54 12.30 -16.81
CA GLU A 79 4.04 13.51 -17.48
C GLU A 79 4.49 13.27 -18.93
N ASP A 80 4.91 12.04 -19.23
CA ASP A 80 5.32 11.60 -20.57
C ASP A 80 4.14 11.19 -21.47
N GLY A 81 2.90 11.36 -20.99
CA GLY A 81 1.68 10.99 -21.72
C GLY A 81 1.34 9.50 -21.65
N ALA A 82 2.08 8.70 -20.89
CA ALA A 82 1.70 7.32 -20.61
C ALA A 82 0.55 7.25 -19.60
N LEU A 83 -0.17 6.14 -19.62
CA LEU A 83 -1.17 5.80 -18.61
C LEU A 83 -0.63 4.70 -17.71
N SER A 84 -0.69 4.93 -16.41
CA SER A 84 -0.31 3.95 -15.39
C SER A 84 -1.55 3.40 -14.71
N PHE A 85 -1.68 2.08 -14.77
CA PHE A 85 -2.78 1.30 -14.24
C PHE A 85 -2.31 0.58 -12.98
N VAL A 86 -2.89 0.92 -11.83
CA VAL A 86 -2.60 0.20 -10.59
C VAL A 86 -3.62 -0.90 -10.42
N ILE A 87 -3.14 -2.13 -10.27
CA ILE A 87 -3.93 -3.34 -10.10
C ILE A 87 -3.92 -3.75 -8.62
N LYS A 88 -4.85 -4.62 -8.21
CA LYS A 88 -4.80 -5.30 -6.90
C LYS A 88 -3.39 -5.82 -6.57
N GLY A 89 -2.96 -5.65 -5.32
CA GLY A 89 -1.58 -5.91 -4.89
C GLY A 89 -0.61 -4.78 -5.24
N ASP A 90 -1.13 -3.59 -5.53
CA ASP A 90 -0.38 -2.37 -5.89
C ASP A 90 0.61 -2.57 -7.05
N LEU A 91 0.25 -3.47 -7.98
CA LEU A 91 1.02 -3.72 -9.19
C LEU A 91 0.76 -2.62 -10.21
N GLU A 92 1.80 -1.94 -10.67
CA GLU A 92 1.66 -0.86 -11.65
C GLU A 92 2.02 -1.34 -13.07
N LEU A 93 1.10 -1.15 -14.01
CA LEU A 93 1.31 -1.38 -15.44
C LEU A 93 1.28 -0.07 -16.19
N LYS A 94 2.39 0.26 -16.84
CA LYS A 94 2.52 1.47 -17.67
C LYS A 94 2.24 1.15 -19.13
N VAL A 95 1.33 1.90 -19.74
CA VAL A 95 0.93 1.77 -21.14
C VAL A 95 1.18 3.09 -21.85
N TYR A 96 1.97 3.05 -22.91
CA TYR A 96 2.21 4.21 -23.78
C TYR A 96 1.10 4.29 -24.81
N VAL A 97 0.31 5.37 -24.77
CA VAL A 97 -0.71 5.64 -25.78
C VAL A 97 -0.01 6.29 -26.97
N GLY A 98 0.47 5.47 -27.90
CA GLY A 98 1.06 5.95 -29.14
C GLY A 98 0.01 6.66 -29.99
N GLY A 99 0.17 7.96 -30.21
CA GLY A 99 -0.36 8.60 -31.41
C GLY A 99 0.31 7.97 -32.64
N GLU A 100 -0.45 7.87 -33.73
CA GLU A 100 0.01 7.46 -35.05
C GLU A 100 1.42 8.02 -35.33
N ASN A 101 2.38 7.13 -35.57
CA ASN A 101 3.52 7.42 -36.42
C ASN A 101 3.44 6.45 -37.59
N ASP A 102 2.52 6.72 -38.51
CA ASP A 102 2.80 6.44 -39.91
C ASP A 102 3.88 7.42 -40.34
N GLU A 103 5.10 6.93 -40.60
CA GLU A 103 5.88 7.24 -41.80
C GLU A 103 7.26 6.54 -41.73
N GLN A 104 7.40 5.54 -42.60
CA GLN A 104 8.56 5.20 -43.43
C GLN A 104 9.98 5.40 -42.88
N ASN A 105 10.75 4.30 -42.87
CA ASN A 105 12.18 4.14 -43.24
C ASN A 105 12.55 2.68 -42.87
N ASP A 106 13.02 1.77 -43.71
CA ASP A 106 13.60 1.77 -45.06
C ASP A 106 13.42 0.32 -45.63
#